data_AF-A0A3B5MFS5-F1
#
_entry.id   AF-A0A3B5MFS5-F1
#
_cell.length_a   1.000
_cell.length_b   1.000
_cell.length_c   1.000
_cell.angle_alpha   90.00
_cell.angle_beta   90.00
_cell.angle_gamma   90.00
#
_symmetry.space_group_name_H-M   'P 1'
#
loop_
_entity.id
_entity.type
_entity.pdbx_description
1 polymer ?
#
loop_
_entity_poly.entity_id
_entity_poly.type
_entity_poly.pdbx_seq_one_letter_code
_entity_poly.pdbx_strand_id
1 'polypeptide(L)'
;MRRTNRLITKEAIFCYCEDKSRVEWMLLYQGMVVLAANQVWWTWEVQDVFKKVKEGEKYALKYYAEKMHRQIDELVTRITQPLKKNDRKKINTVLIIDVHARDIVDKFEWESQLRFYWIQQHDDLFVHQCSATFSYGYEYMGLNGRLVITPLTDRIYLTLTQVLRHIAIPKETHGKLWCVFSGNLRAVHL
;
A
#
# COMPACT_ATOMS: atom_id res chain seq x y z
N MET A 1 -12.10 16.43 8.07
CA MET A 1 -11.43 15.71 6.95
C MET A 1 -10.61 14.53 7.45
N ARG A 2 -9.50 14.69 8.21
CA ARG A 2 -8.66 13.56 8.67
C ARG A 2 -9.42 12.46 9.43
N ARG A 3 -10.28 12.83 10.40
CA ARG A 3 -11.10 11.87 11.18
C ARG A 3 -12.04 11.04 10.29
N THR A 4 -12.66 11.66 9.29
CA THR A 4 -13.53 11.00 8.32
C THR A 4 -12.75 10.02 7.47
N ASN A 5 -11.59 10.45 6.93
CA ASN A 5 -10.72 9.57 6.14
C ASN A 5 -10.23 8.38 6.96
N ARG A 6 -9.89 8.56 8.24
CA ARG A 6 -9.52 7.46 9.13
C ARG A 6 -10.65 6.44 9.28
N LEU A 7 -11.89 6.89 9.46
CA LEU A 7 -13.05 6.01 9.57
C LEU A 7 -13.30 5.24 8.28
N ILE A 8 -13.25 5.92 7.12
CA ILE A 8 -13.41 5.27 5.81
C ILE A 8 -12.26 4.28 5.54
N THR A 9 -11.02 4.61 5.94
CA THR A 9 -9.89 3.69 5.83
C THR A 9 -10.08 2.45 6.70
N LYS A 10 -10.54 2.62 7.94
CA LYS A 10 -10.86 1.49 8.83
C LYS A 10 -11.90 0.58 8.21
N GLU A 11 -12.99 1.15 7.72
CA GLU A 11 -14.08 0.43 7.07
C GLU A 11 -13.59 -0.31 5.83
N ALA A 12 -12.82 0.35 4.97
CA ALA A 12 -12.27 -0.26 3.76
C ALA A 12 -11.33 -1.43 4.06
N ILE A 13 -10.51 -1.33 5.10
CA ILE A 13 -9.64 -2.44 5.55
C ILE A 13 -10.50 -3.60 6.06
N PHE A 14 -11.53 -3.33 6.85
CA PHE A 14 -12.40 -4.34 7.43
C PHE A 14 -13.23 -5.09 6.37
N CYS A 15 -13.88 -4.37 5.45
CA CYS A 15 -14.75 -4.93 4.41
C CYS A 15 -13.98 -5.43 3.17
N TYR A 16 -12.67 -5.66 3.26
CA TYR A 16 -11.86 -6.11 2.13
C TYR A 16 -12.25 -7.54 1.72
N CYS A 17 -12.73 -7.69 0.49
CA CYS A 17 -13.13 -8.98 -0.09
C CYS A 17 -14.13 -9.78 0.77
N GLU A 18 -14.97 -9.10 1.58
CA GLU A 18 -16.00 -9.74 2.42
C GLU A 18 -17.12 -10.34 1.55
N ASP A 19 -17.84 -9.49 0.79
CA ASP A 19 -18.97 -9.90 -0.05
C ASP A 19 -18.74 -9.69 -1.55
N LYS A 20 -17.62 -9.08 -1.94
CA LYS A 20 -17.37 -8.58 -3.30
C LYS A 20 -15.99 -8.95 -3.78
N SER A 21 -15.80 -8.99 -5.10
CA SER A 21 -14.47 -9.14 -5.67
C SER A 21 -13.57 -7.97 -5.27
N ARG A 22 -12.24 -8.20 -5.27
CA ARG A 22 -11.25 -7.17 -4.96
C ARG A 22 -11.47 -5.93 -5.85
N VAL A 23 -11.72 -6.13 -7.13
CA VAL A 23 -11.95 -5.06 -8.11
C VAL A 23 -13.21 -4.25 -7.78
N GLU A 24 -14.32 -4.90 -7.44
CA GLU A 24 -15.56 -4.22 -7.05
C GLU A 24 -15.40 -3.45 -5.74
N TRP A 25 -14.72 -4.04 -4.75
CA TRP A 25 -14.36 -3.37 -3.50
C TRP A 25 -13.57 -2.09 -3.77
N MET A 26 -12.59 -2.13 -4.69
CA MET A 26 -11.83 -0.93 -5.07
C MET A 26 -12.73 0.17 -5.65
N LEU A 27 -13.83 -0.17 -6.32
CA LEU A 27 -14.75 0.81 -6.91
C LEU A 27 -15.62 1.53 -5.86
N LEU A 28 -15.84 0.92 -4.69
CA LEU A 28 -16.65 1.51 -3.61
C LEU A 28 -15.91 2.63 -2.87
N TYR A 29 -14.60 2.48 -2.71
CA TYR A 29 -13.80 3.40 -1.89
C TYR A 29 -13.01 4.41 -2.74
N GLN A 30 -12.63 5.52 -2.07
CA GLN A 30 -11.79 6.55 -2.65
C GLN A 30 -10.39 5.99 -2.90
N GLY A 31 -9.73 6.41 -3.98
CA GLY A 31 -8.50 5.75 -4.40
C GLY A 31 -7.36 5.79 -3.38
N MET A 32 -7.13 6.91 -2.67
CA MET A 32 -6.11 6.91 -1.60
C MET A 32 -6.41 5.93 -0.46
N VAL A 33 -7.70 5.75 -0.12
CA VAL A 33 -8.13 4.77 0.87
C VAL A 33 -7.85 3.35 0.36
N VAL A 34 -8.21 3.07 -0.90
CA VAL A 34 -7.93 1.78 -1.55
C VAL A 34 -6.43 1.48 -1.55
N LEU A 35 -5.57 2.46 -1.87
CA LEU A 35 -4.13 2.27 -1.89
C LEU A 35 -3.58 1.91 -0.50
N ALA A 36 -4.03 2.61 0.56
CA ALA A 36 -3.61 2.33 1.92
C ALA A 36 -4.11 0.96 2.41
N ALA A 37 -5.39 0.65 2.18
CA ALA A 37 -5.98 -0.62 2.57
C ALA A 37 -5.35 -1.81 1.81
N ASN A 38 -5.08 -1.65 0.51
CA ASN A 38 -4.40 -2.67 -0.29
C ASN A 38 -3.00 -2.99 0.26
N GLN A 39 -2.27 -1.96 0.71
CA GLN A 39 -0.94 -2.14 1.32
C GLN A 39 -1.00 -2.88 2.67
N VAL A 40 -2.05 -2.65 3.47
CA VAL A 40 -2.27 -3.39 4.71
C VAL A 40 -2.47 -4.88 4.41
N TRP A 41 -3.36 -5.19 3.47
CA TRP A 41 -3.66 -6.57 3.10
C TRP A 41 -2.48 -7.27 2.45
N TRP A 42 -1.75 -6.59 1.56
CA TRP A 42 -0.51 -7.13 1.01
C TRP A 42 0.53 -7.43 2.11
N THR A 43 0.74 -6.50 3.05
CA THR A 43 1.66 -6.72 4.19
C THR A 43 1.27 -7.96 4.98
N TRP A 44 -0.01 -8.12 5.29
CA TRP A 44 -0.50 -9.27 6.05
C TRP A 44 -0.39 -10.59 5.27
N GLU A 45 -0.80 -10.61 4.00
CA GLU A 45 -0.75 -11.80 3.15
C GLU A 45 0.68 -12.31 2.98
N VAL A 46 1.63 -11.40 2.75
CA VAL A 46 3.04 -11.76 2.64
C VAL A 46 3.56 -12.35 3.95
N GLN A 47 3.25 -11.73 5.11
CA GLN A 47 3.64 -12.30 6.41
C GLN A 47 3.07 -13.69 6.63
N ASP A 48 1.80 -13.91 6.30
CA ASP A 48 1.13 -15.20 6.41
C ASP A 48 1.80 -16.26 5.53
N VAL A 49 2.13 -15.91 4.29
CA VAL A 49 2.85 -16.81 3.37
C VAL A 49 4.22 -17.18 3.93
N PHE A 50 5.00 -16.22 4.42
CA PHE A 50 6.30 -16.51 5.04
C PHE A 50 6.18 -17.32 6.33
N LYS A 51 5.11 -17.15 7.10
CA LYS A 51 4.80 -17.97 8.26
C LYS A 51 4.52 -19.41 7.85
N LYS A 52 3.67 -19.65 6.86
CA LYS A 52 3.36 -20.99 6.30
C LYS A 52 4.60 -21.69 5.76
N VAL A 53 5.47 -20.96 5.06
CA VAL A 53 6.76 -21.51 4.60
C VAL A 53 7.62 -21.98 5.78
N LYS A 54 7.68 -21.21 6.87
CA LYS A 54 8.41 -21.60 8.10
C LYS A 54 7.79 -22.81 8.80
N GLU A 55 6.47 -22.95 8.72
CA GLU A 55 5.71 -24.10 9.25
C GLU A 55 5.84 -25.37 8.38
N GLY A 56 6.44 -25.26 7.19
CA GLY A 56 6.79 -26.39 6.33
C GLY A 56 6.04 -26.45 5.00
N GLU A 57 5.13 -25.51 4.71
CA GLU A 57 4.42 -25.45 3.43
C GLU A 57 5.31 -24.89 2.31
N LYS A 58 6.09 -25.77 1.68
CA LYS A 58 7.06 -25.40 0.64
C LYS A 58 6.46 -24.69 -0.58
N TYR A 59 5.18 -24.94 -0.87
CA TYR A 59 4.50 -24.37 -2.05
C TYR A 59 3.75 -23.05 -1.76
N ALA A 60 3.72 -22.57 -0.51
CA ALA A 60 2.96 -21.37 -0.14
C ALA A 60 3.36 -20.13 -0.96
N LEU A 61 4.67 -19.91 -1.21
CA LEU A 61 5.15 -18.82 -2.06
C LEU A 61 4.69 -18.96 -3.52
N LYS A 62 4.70 -20.18 -4.07
CA LYS A 62 4.26 -20.43 -5.44
C LYS A 62 2.77 -20.14 -5.59
N TYR A 63 1.94 -20.64 -4.68
CA TYR A 63 0.49 -20.35 -4.68
C TYR A 63 0.21 -18.87 -4.50
N TYR A 64 1.01 -18.17 -3.69
CA TYR A 64 0.88 -16.73 -3.55
C TYR A 64 1.25 -15.98 -4.84
N ALA A 65 2.33 -16.36 -5.51
CA ALA A 65 2.71 -15.78 -6.79
C ALA A 65 1.61 -15.99 -7.85
N GLU A 66 1.01 -17.18 -7.93
CA GLU A 66 -0.14 -17.46 -8.82
C GLU A 66 -1.35 -16.57 -8.47
N LYS A 67 -1.64 -16.38 -7.18
CA LYS A 67 -2.70 -15.47 -6.71
C LYS A 67 -2.42 -14.03 -7.15
N MET A 68 -1.18 -13.54 -7.01
CA MET A 68 -0.81 -12.18 -7.42
C MET A 68 -0.95 -11.98 -8.93
N HIS A 69 -0.53 -12.96 -9.75
CA HIS A 69 -0.72 -12.89 -11.20
C HIS A 69 -2.21 -12.79 -11.57
N ARG A 70 -3.06 -13.64 -10.98
CA ARG A 70 -4.51 -13.57 -11.21
C ARG A 70 -5.11 -12.21 -10.83
N GLN A 71 -4.71 -11.66 -9.67
CA GLN A 71 -5.17 -10.34 -9.23
C GLN A 71 -4.74 -9.21 -10.19
N ILE A 72 -3.53 -9.29 -10.75
CA ILE A 72 -3.06 -8.34 -11.78
C ILE A 72 -3.87 -8.50 -13.06
N ASP A 73 -4.12 -9.73 -13.51
CA ASP A 73 -4.89 -10.02 -14.73
C ASP A 73 -6.34 -9.53 -14.61
N GLU A 74 -6.96 -9.66 -13.42
CA GLU A 74 -8.28 -9.10 -13.12
C GLU A 74 -8.30 -7.57 -13.26
N LEU A 75 -7.27 -6.88 -12.76
CA LEU A 75 -7.16 -5.42 -12.89
C LEU A 75 -6.94 -4.98 -14.33
N VAL A 76 -6.08 -5.69 -15.08
CA VAL A 76 -5.86 -5.46 -16.51
C VAL A 76 -7.15 -5.68 -17.30
N THR A 77 -7.88 -6.76 -17.02
CA THR A 77 -9.17 -7.03 -17.65
C THR A 77 -10.19 -5.95 -17.32
N ARG A 78 -10.20 -5.43 -16.08
CA ARG A 78 -11.12 -4.36 -15.71
C ARG A 78 -10.81 -3.05 -16.43
N ILE A 79 -9.54 -2.74 -16.67
CA ILE A 79 -9.13 -1.45 -17.23
C ILE A 79 -9.45 -1.30 -18.72
N THR A 80 -9.54 -2.42 -19.45
CA THR A 80 -9.93 -2.45 -20.87
C THR A 80 -11.43 -2.20 -21.05
N GLN A 81 -12.23 -2.42 -20.01
CA GLN A 81 -13.67 -2.12 -20.02
C GLN A 81 -13.96 -0.63 -19.81
N PRO A 82 -15.18 -0.15 -20.18
CA PRO A 82 -15.62 1.20 -19.88
C PRO A 82 -15.53 1.53 -18.38
N LEU A 83 -14.90 2.66 -18.07
CA LEU A 83 -14.62 3.16 -16.72
C LEU A 83 -14.69 4.68 -16.68
N LYS A 84 -15.13 5.22 -15.54
CA LYS A 84 -14.98 6.66 -15.27
C LYS A 84 -13.50 7.01 -15.22
N LYS A 85 -13.16 8.24 -15.62
CA LYS A 85 -11.76 8.73 -15.65
C LYS A 85 -11.04 8.56 -14.31
N ASN A 86 -11.72 8.82 -13.19
CA ASN A 86 -11.15 8.67 -11.85
C ASN A 86 -10.94 7.21 -11.45
N ASP A 87 -11.88 6.32 -11.78
CA ASP A 87 -11.73 4.89 -11.50
C ASP A 87 -10.62 4.26 -12.34
N ARG A 88 -10.49 4.67 -13.61
CA ARG A 88 -9.35 4.26 -14.44
C ARG A 88 -8.01 4.71 -13.86
N LYS A 89 -7.91 5.96 -13.36
CA LYS A 89 -6.70 6.43 -12.65
C LYS A 89 -6.42 5.61 -11.40
N LYS A 90 -7.44 5.34 -10.59
CA LYS A 90 -7.35 4.52 -9.37
C LYS A 90 -6.80 3.12 -9.67
N ILE A 91 -7.40 2.42 -10.63
CA ILE A 91 -6.97 1.07 -11.03
C ILE A 91 -5.54 1.10 -11.60
N ASN A 92 -5.19 2.07 -12.45
CA ASN A 92 -3.82 2.24 -12.93
C ASN A 92 -2.81 2.39 -11.79
N THR A 93 -3.13 3.20 -10.77
CA THR A 93 -2.23 3.40 -9.63
C THR A 93 -2.09 2.12 -8.81
N VAL A 94 -3.16 1.35 -8.61
CA VAL A 94 -3.09 0.06 -7.91
C VAL A 94 -2.27 -0.94 -8.72
N LEU A 95 -2.46 -1.00 -10.04
CA LEU A 95 -1.73 -1.90 -10.94
C LEU A 95 -0.21 -1.67 -10.86
N ILE A 96 0.25 -0.42 -10.83
CA ILE A 96 1.67 -0.07 -10.66
C ILE A 96 2.22 -0.62 -9.35
N ILE A 97 1.45 -0.52 -8.26
CA ILE A 97 1.84 -1.02 -6.94
C ILE A 97 1.89 -2.54 -6.93
N ASP A 98 0.87 -3.21 -7.49
CA ASP A 98 0.78 -4.67 -7.48
C ASP A 98 1.88 -5.33 -8.31
N VAL A 99 2.22 -4.75 -9.47
CA VAL A 99 3.35 -5.23 -10.30
C VAL A 99 4.67 -5.09 -9.54
N HIS A 100 4.89 -3.95 -8.90
CA HIS A 100 6.08 -3.75 -8.07
C HIS A 100 6.12 -4.72 -6.87
N ALA A 101 4.99 -4.90 -6.19
CA ALA A 101 4.86 -5.82 -5.07
C ALA A 101 5.18 -7.26 -5.46
N ARG A 102 4.74 -7.71 -6.65
CA ARG A 102 5.10 -9.02 -7.20
C ARG A 102 6.61 -9.15 -7.37
N ASP A 103 7.25 -8.15 -7.96
CA ASP A 103 8.69 -8.17 -8.24
C ASP A 103 9.55 -8.14 -6.95
N ILE A 104 9.01 -7.60 -5.84
CA ILE A 104 9.67 -7.60 -4.53
C ILE A 104 9.64 -8.97 -3.85
N VAL A 105 8.53 -9.71 -3.97
CA VAL A 105 8.36 -11.01 -3.27
C VAL A 105 9.47 -12.00 -3.65
N ASP A 106 10.00 -11.91 -4.86
CA ASP A 106 11.11 -12.75 -5.33
C ASP A 106 12.48 -12.38 -4.73
N LYS A 107 12.69 -11.12 -4.35
CA LYS A 107 13.97 -10.58 -3.83
C LYS A 107 13.85 -10.10 -2.37
N PHE A 108 12.98 -10.77 -1.63
CA PHE A 108 12.35 -10.21 -0.45
C PHE A 108 13.32 -9.89 0.69
N GLU A 109 13.57 -8.60 0.89
CA GLU A 109 14.18 -8.03 2.08
C GLU A 109 13.10 -7.42 2.97
N TRP A 110 12.52 -8.22 3.88
CA TRP A 110 11.32 -7.82 4.62
C TRP A 110 11.41 -6.49 5.35
N GLU A 111 12.57 -6.22 5.94
CA GLU A 111 12.77 -5.01 6.74
C GLU A 111 12.92 -3.76 5.88
N SER A 112 13.33 -3.87 4.62
CA SER A 112 13.52 -2.71 3.75
C SER A 112 12.21 -2.21 3.11
N GLN A 113 11.15 -3.02 3.16
CA GLN A 113 9.85 -2.68 2.58
C GLN A 113 8.99 -1.78 3.48
N LEU A 114 8.13 -0.98 2.85
CA LEU A 114 7.08 -0.26 3.56
C LEU A 114 5.97 -1.22 3.96
N ARG A 115 5.69 -1.30 5.26
CA ARG A 115 4.74 -2.25 5.82
C ARG A 115 3.65 -1.52 6.58
N PHE A 116 2.40 -1.77 6.19
CA PHE A 116 1.24 -1.06 6.71
C PHE A 116 0.49 -1.96 7.69
N TYR A 117 0.25 -1.47 8.90
CA TYR A 117 -0.43 -2.22 9.95
C TYR A 117 -1.55 -1.40 10.55
N TRP A 118 -2.74 -1.98 10.56
CA TRP A 118 -3.81 -1.45 11.39
C TRP A 118 -3.62 -1.94 12.83
N ILE A 119 -3.29 -1.04 13.76
CA ILE A 119 -3.03 -1.38 15.15
C ILE A 119 -4.32 -1.19 15.96
N GLN A 120 -4.95 -2.30 16.34
CA GLN A 120 -6.26 -2.29 17.02
C GLN A 120 -6.25 -1.50 18.33
N GLN A 121 -5.15 -1.56 19.10
CA GLN A 121 -5.01 -0.87 20.38
C GLN A 121 -5.08 0.66 20.24
N HIS A 122 -4.57 1.18 19.13
CA HIS A 122 -4.59 2.62 18.81
C HIS A 122 -5.74 2.99 17.85
N ASP A 123 -6.42 1.98 17.32
CA ASP A 123 -7.41 2.09 16.25
C ASP A 123 -6.86 2.87 15.03
N ASP A 124 -5.56 2.76 14.74
CA ASP A 124 -4.87 3.64 13.80
C ASP A 124 -3.96 2.86 12.84
N LEU A 125 -3.72 3.45 11.67
CA LEU A 125 -2.84 2.89 10.65
C LEU A 125 -1.40 3.35 10.89
N PHE A 126 -0.50 2.40 11.07
CA PHE A 126 0.93 2.64 11.20
C PHE A 126 1.68 2.11 9.99
N VAL A 127 2.76 2.81 9.64
CA VAL A 127 3.68 2.38 8.59
C VAL A 127 5.07 2.18 9.16
N HIS A 128 5.64 1.02 8.88
CA HIS A 128 6.94 0.58 9.37
C HIS A 128 7.90 0.38 8.21
N GLN A 129 9.13 0.83 8.37
CA GLN A 129 10.23 0.55 7.45
C GLN A 129 11.54 0.51 8.22
N CYS A 130 12.31 -0.56 8.07
CA CYS A 130 13.47 -0.88 8.88
C CYS A 130 13.12 -0.74 10.38
N SER A 131 13.83 0.12 11.09
CA SER A 131 13.56 0.45 12.49
C SER A 131 12.49 1.54 12.65
N ALA A 132 12.20 2.33 11.61
CA ALA A 132 11.30 3.50 11.68
C ALA A 132 9.82 3.10 11.71
N THR A 133 9.02 3.88 12.44
CA THR A 133 7.56 3.70 12.59
C THR A 133 6.88 5.06 12.54
N PHE A 134 5.83 5.17 11.74
CA PHE A 134 5.09 6.41 11.49
C PHE A 134 3.59 6.16 11.59
N SER A 135 2.83 7.10 12.15
CA SER A 135 1.37 7.08 12.03
C SER A 135 0.95 7.63 10.66
N TYR A 136 -0.10 7.07 10.08
CA TYR A 136 -0.62 7.53 8.79
C TYR A 136 -1.31 8.88 8.94
N GLY A 137 -1.07 9.81 8.00
CA GLY A 137 -1.53 11.20 8.12
C GLY A 137 -3.00 11.46 7.80
N TYR A 138 -3.65 10.54 7.04
CA TYR A 138 -5.05 10.66 6.57
C TYR A 138 -5.37 11.96 5.81
N GLU A 139 -4.38 12.64 5.24
CA GLU A 139 -4.60 13.81 4.39
C GLU A 139 -4.93 13.36 2.97
N TYR A 140 -6.05 13.86 2.43
CA TYR A 140 -6.44 13.53 1.06
C TYR A 140 -5.74 14.47 0.08
N MET A 141 -4.79 13.92 -0.68
CA MET A 141 -4.01 14.63 -1.69
C MET A 141 -4.54 14.41 -3.12
N GLY A 142 -5.59 13.61 -3.28
CA GLY A 142 -6.14 13.23 -4.57
C GLY A 142 -5.35 12.13 -5.28
N LEU A 143 -5.90 11.67 -6.42
CA LEU A 143 -5.28 10.68 -7.30
C LEU A 143 -4.43 11.36 -8.36
N ASN A 144 -3.21 11.68 -7.98
CA ASN A 144 -2.19 12.14 -8.91
C ASN A 144 -1.48 10.94 -9.54
N GLY A 145 -0.97 11.10 -10.77
CA GLY A 145 -0.27 10.02 -11.46
C GLY A 145 0.92 9.53 -10.63
N ARG A 146 1.03 8.21 -10.43
CA ARG A 146 2.15 7.60 -9.71
C ARG A 146 3.22 7.19 -10.73
N LEU A 147 4.48 7.52 -10.44
CA LEU A 147 5.62 7.00 -11.20
C LEU A 147 5.81 5.51 -10.90
N VAL A 148 6.31 4.75 -11.88
CA VAL A 148 6.68 3.35 -11.70
C VAL A 148 7.73 3.26 -10.59
N ILE A 149 7.52 2.31 -9.67
CA ILE A 149 8.43 2.09 -8.55
C ILE A 149 9.60 1.23 -9.05
N THR A 150 10.81 1.71 -8.85
CA THR A 150 12.06 1.07 -9.25
C THR A 150 12.97 0.90 -8.02
N PRO A 151 14.00 0.04 -8.10
CA PRO A 151 14.97 -0.09 -7.00
C PRO A 151 15.63 1.23 -6.59
N LEU A 152 15.74 2.21 -7.51
CA LEU A 152 16.25 3.54 -7.19
C LEU A 152 15.27 4.33 -6.30
N THR A 153 13.96 4.30 -6.61
CA THR A 153 12.96 4.97 -5.79
C THR A 153 12.82 4.33 -4.41
N ASP A 154 13.01 3.02 -4.30
CA ASP A 154 12.98 2.32 -3.00
C ASP A 154 14.14 2.73 -2.10
N ARG A 155 15.35 2.87 -2.67
CA ARG A 155 16.51 3.39 -1.95
C ARG A 155 16.30 4.82 -1.45
N ILE A 156 15.63 5.65 -2.25
CA ILE A 156 15.24 7.01 -1.84
C ILE A 156 14.28 6.93 -0.64
N TYR A 157 13.27 6.06 -0.67
CA TYR A 157 12.35 5.88 0.46
C TYR A 157 13.05 5.41 1.72
N LEU A 158 13.94 4.42 1.61
CA LEU A 158 14.76 3.93 2.73
C LEU A 158 15.57 5.04 3.38
N THR A 159 16.26 5.82 2.55
CA THR A 159 17.08 6.94 3.04
C THR A 159 16.20 7.99 3.71
N LEU A 160 15.07 8.34 3.10
CA LEU A 160 14.17 9.36 3.63
C LEU A 160 13.55 8.93 4.96
N THR A 161 13.05 7.70 5.09
CA THR A 161 12.45 7.25 6.35
C THR A 161 13.48 7.11 7.47
N GLN A 162 14.71 6.69 7.16
CA GLN A 162 15.81 6.69 8.12
C GLN A 162 16.15 8.11 8.58
N VAL A 163 16.30 9.05 7.65
CA VAL A 163 16.56 10.46 7.98
C VAL A 163 15.43 11.07 8.81
N LEU A 164 14.16 10.83 8.45
CA LEU A 164 13.00 11.32 9.20
C LEU A 164 12.88 10.73 10.61
N ARG A 165 13.40 9.51 10.83
CA ARG A 165 13.48 8.94 12.18
C ARG A 165 14.52 9.69 13.02
N HIS A 166 15.66 10.07 12.42
CA HIS A 166 16.78 10.69 13.12
C HIS A 166 16.59 12.18 13.37
N ILE A 167 15.94 12.89 12.46
CA ILE A 167 15.59 14.29 12.67
C ILE A 167 14.33 14.31 13.54
N ALA A 168 14.40 14.93 14.72
CA ALA A 168 13.27 15.11 15.64
C ALA A 168 12.25 16.13 15.09
N ILE A 169 11.70 15.85 13.90
CA ILE A 169 10.63 16.65 13.32
C ILE A 169 9.34 16.35 14.12
N PRO A 170 8.51 17.36 14.44
CA PRO A 170 7.23 17.13 15.09
C PRO A 170 6.39 16.10 14.33
N LYS A 171 5.74 15.17 15.06
CA LYS A 171 4.93 14.07 14.49
C LYS A 171 3.88 14.55 13.47
N GLU A 172 3.44 15.81 13.58
CA GLU A 172 2.49 16.45 12.66
C GLU A 172 3.02 16.64 11.24
N THR A 173 4.34 16.80 11.08
CA THR A 173 5.00 16.96 9.77
C THR A 173 5.23 15.60 9.09
N HIS A 174 5.26 14.50 9.86
CA HIS A 174 5.46 13.15 9.35
C HIS A 174 4.27 12.68 8.50
N GLY A 175 3.04 13.09 8.87
CA GLY A 175 1.82 12.76 8.12
C GLY A 175 1.77 13.37 6.71
N LYS A 176 2.43 14.51 6.51
CA LYS A 176 2.52 15.21 5.21
C LYS A 176 3.49 14.52 4.25
N LEU A 177 4.67 14.11 4.74
CA LEU A 177 5.62 13.34 3.94
C LEU A 177 5.05 11.98 3.51
N TRP A 178 4.22 11.35 4.36
CA TRP A 178 3.61 10.06 4.03
C TRP A 178 2.46 10.11 3.01
N CYS A 179 1.73 11.23 2.93
CA CYS A 179 0.72 11.41 1.87
C CYS A 179 1.37 11.59 0.49
N VAL A 180 2.60 12.11 0.44
CA VAL A 180 3.44 12.16 -0.76
C VAL A 180 3.84 10.73 -1.17
N PHE A 181 4.24 9.86 -0.22
CA PHE A 181 4.62 8.47 -0.53
C PHE A 181 3.46 7.51 -0.86
N SER A 182 2.26 7.76 -0.32
CA SER A 182 1.06 6.96 -0.60
C SER A 182 0.26 7.43 -1.84
N GLY A 183 0.56 8.60 -2.42
CA GLY A 183 -0.20 9.11 -3.57
C GLY A 183 0.42 10.19 -4.45
N ASN A 184 1.69 10.59 -4.27
CA ASN A 184 2.24 11.72 -5.02
C ASN A 184 3.78 11.80 -4.96
N LEU A 185 4.50 11.28 -5.96
CA LEU A 185 5.88 11.72 -6.21
C LEU A 185 5.83 13.07 -6.96
N ARG A 186 5.44 14.14 -6.27
CA ARG A 186 6.02 15.44 -6.60
C ARG A 186 7.15 15.64 -5.62
N ALA A 187 8.37 15.71 -6.16
CA ALA A 187 9.55 16.11 -5.44
C ALA A 187 9.18 17.30 -4.55
N VAL A 188 9.46 17.15 -3.25
CA VAL A 188 9.45 18.26 -2.32
C VAL A 188 10.43 19.27 -2.90
N HIS A 189 9.92 20.36 -3.47
CA HIS A 189 10.72 21.58 -3.58
C HIS A 189 10.93 22.03 -2.13
N LEU A 190 12.11 21.66 -1.61
CA LEU A 190 12.78 22.44 -0.58
C LEU A 190 13.10 23.83 -1.14
#